data_AF-A0A1Y3EQI2-F1
#
_entry.id   AF-A0A1Y3EQI2-F1
#
_cell.length_a   1.000
_cell.length_b   1.000
_cell.length_c   1.000
_cell.angle_alpha   90.00
_cell.angle_beta   90.00
_cell.angle_gamma   90.00
#
_symmetry.space_group_name_H-M   'P 1'
#
loop_
_entity.id
_entity.type
_entity.pdbx_description
1 polymer ?
#
loop_
_entity_poly.entity_id
_entity_poly.type
_entity_poly.pdbx_seq_one_letter_code
_entity_poly.pdbx_strand_id
1 'polypeptide(L)'
;MLNKPAVVVVIGSGGREHALIWKLSQSEHVDRIFALPGNYGIASLPKTRCIVEDDSCVEYFCVKNKVDLVVVGPEASLADGVVDTLTAL
;
A
#
# COMPACT_ATOMS: atom_id res chain seq x y z
N MET A 1 13.45 -6.96 -15.46
CA MET A 1 13.45 -5.55 -14.99
C MET A 1 12.02 -5.03 -15.09
N LEU A 2 11.59 -4.13 -14.19
CA LEU A 2 10.28 -3.49 -14.31
C LEU A 2 10.28 -2.56 -15.53
N ASN A 3 9.23 -2.59 -16.34
CA ASN A 3 9.10 -1.75 -17.53
C ASN A 3 8.73 -0.28 -17.20
N LYS A 4 8.34 -0.01 -15.94
CA LYS A 4 8.05 1.32 -15.38
C LYS A 4 8.20 1.29 -13.85
N PRO A 5 8.41 2.42 -13.17
CA PRO A 5 8.30 2.50 -11.72
C PRO A 5 6.89 2.13 -11.25
N ALA A 6 6.80 1.44 -10.10
CA ALA A 6 5.60 0.82 -9.58
C ALA A 6 4.74 1.77 -8.74
N VAL A 7 3.42 1.60 -8.81
CA VAL A 7 2.44 2.14 -7.87
C VAL A 7 2.20 1.10 -6.79
N VAL A 8 2.43 1.47 -5.53
CA VAL A 8 2.38 0.55 -4.38
C VAL A 8 1.25 0.96 -3.44
N VAL A 9 0.54 -0.02 -2.89
CA VAL A 9 -0.35 0.16 -1.74
C VAL A 9 0.26 -0.53 -0.53
N VAL A 10 0.22 0.13 0.63
CA VAL A 10 0.55 -0.46 1.93
C VAL A 10 -0.68 -0.38 2.83
N ILE A 11 -1.13 -1.54 3.29
CA ILE A 11 -2.27 -1.65 4.21
C ILE A 11 -1.72 -1.58 5.64
N GLY A 12 -2.37 -0.76 6.47
CA GLY A 12 -2.05 -0.53 7.88
C GLY A 12 -1.56 0.89 8.18
N SER A 13 -1.41 1.16 9.48
CA SER A 13 -1.13 2.49 10.03
C SER A 13 -0.12 2.46 11.20
N GLY A 14 0.53 1.32 11.44
CA GLY A 14 1.45 1.13 12.54
C GLY A 14 2.89 1.55 12.24
N GLY A 15 3.78 1.32 13.21
CA GLY A 15 5.22 1.58 13.05
C GLY A 15 5.90 0.66 12.03
N ARG A 16 5.41 -0.57 11.88
CA ARG A 16 5.88 -1.53 10.86
C ARG A 16 5.64 -0.99 9.46
N GLU A 17 4.42 -0.52 9.19
CA GLU A 17 4.06 0.03 7.88
C GLU A 17 4.82 1.33 7.62
N HIS A 18 5.04 2.16 8.63
CA HIS A 18 5.91 3.33 8.51
C HIS A 18 7.31 2.92 8.03
N ALA A 19 7.96 1.96 8.68
CA ALA A 19 9.31 1.52 8.30
C ALA A 19 9.36 0.95 6.87
N LEU A 20 8.35 0.17 6.48
CA LEU A 20 8.23 -0.39 5.14
C LEU A 20 8.07 0.72 4.08
N ILE A 21 7.16 1.67 4.31
CA ILE A 21 6.93 2.81 3.41
C ILE A 21 8.18 3.68 3.32
N TRP A 22 8.86 3.95 4.44
CA TRP A 22 10.10 4.72 4.47
C TRP A 22 11.19 4.08 3.60
N LYS A 23 11.27 2.75 3.58
CA LYS A 23 12.23 2.06 2.72
C LYS A 23 11.79 2.04 1.26
N LEU A 24 10.51 1.80 0.99
CA LEU A 24 9.94 1.81 -0.36
C LEU A 24 10.08 3.18 -1.02
N SER A 25 9.90 4.28 -0.29
CA SER A 25 9.96 5.65 -0.82
C SER A 25 11.34 6.02 -1.38
N GLN A 26 12.40 5.33 -0.94
CA GLN A 26 13.78 5.52 -1.41
C GLN A 26 14.06 4.80 -2.74
N SER A 27 13.22 3.86 -3.16
CA SER A 27 13.44 3.07 -4.36
C SER A 27 13.14 3.89 -5.62
N GLU A 28 14.06 3.89 -6.59
CA GLU A 28 13.82 4.46 -7.93
C GLU A 28 12.78 3.65 -8.73
N HIS A 29 12.56 2.39 -8.35
CA HIS A 29 11.55 1.53 -8.96
C HIS A 29 10.13 1.77 -8.41
N VAL A 30 9.94 2.72 -7.49
CA VAL A 30 8.62 3.07 -6.94
C VAL A 30 8.29 4.51 -7.33
N ASP A 31 7.16 4.71 -8.00
CA ASP A 31 6.64 6.04 -8.36
C ASP A 31 5.85 6.66 -7.21
N ARG A 32 4.91 5.88 -6.65
CA ARG A 32 3.92 6.35 -5.69
C ARG A 32 3.55 5.26 -4.71
N ILE A 33 3.32 5.67 -3.47
CA ILE A 33 2.87 4.80 -2.38
C ILE A 33 1.56 5.35 -1.82
N PHE A 34 0.54 4.50 -1.74
CA PHE A 34 -0.69 4.77 -1.02
C PHE A 34 -0.69 4.01 0.30
N ALA A 35 -0.99 4.68 1.39
CA ALA A 35 -1.14 4.06 2.71
C ALA A 35 -2.62 4.06 3.12
N LEU A 36 -3.15 2.89 3.44
CA LEU A 36 -4.56 2.68 3.81
C LEU A 36 -4.63 2.12 5.24
N PRO A 37 -5.06 2.90 6.26
CA PRO A 37 -5.27 4.34 6.23
C PRO A 37 -3.98 5.16 6.40
N GLY A 38 -2.87 4.53 6.78
CA GLY A 38 -1.65 5.24 7.18
C GLY A 38 -1.83 6.09 8.44
N ASN A 39 -0.87 6.98 8.71
CA ASN A 39 -0.90 7.91 9.84
C ASN A 39 -0.14 9.21 9.50
N TYR A 40 -0.14 10.19 10.40
CA TYR A 40 0.54 11.49 10.18
C TYR A 40 2.04 11.37 9.90
N GLY A 41 2.75 10.43 10.54
CA GLY A 41 4.17 10.18 10.28
C GLY A 41 4.39 9.61 8.88
N ILE A 42 3.56 8.65 8.47
CA ILE A 42 3.59 8.05 7.13
C ILE A 42 3.30 9.10 6.05
N ALA A 43 2.37 10.02 6.29
CA ALA A 43 2.02 11.09 5.35
C ALA A 43 3.18 12.06 5.06
N SER A 44 4.19 12.12 5.92
CA SER A 44 5.37 12.96 5.72
C SER A 44 6.45 12.32 4.84
N LEU A 45 6.31 11.03 4.50
CA LEU A 45 7.31 10.29 3.72
C LEU A 45 7.25 10.64 2.23
N PRO A 46 8.39 10.61 1.51
CA PRO A 46 8.42 10.87 0.07
C PRO A 46 7.53 9.89 -0.69
N LYS A 47 6.95 10.34 -1.81
CA LYS A 47 6.10 9.52 -2.71
C LYS A 47 4.83 8.97 -2.06
N THR A 48 4.52 9.32 -0.80
CA THR A 48 3.44 8.72 -0.03
C THR A 48 2.20 9.60 0.03
N ARG A 49 1.03 8.97 -0.04
CA ARG A 49 -0.27 9.58 0.24
C ARG A 49 -1.10 8.66 1.13
N CYS A 50 -1.52 9.16 2.29
CA CYS A 50 -2.48 8.45 3.14
C CYS A 50 -3.90 8.65 2.58
N ILE A 51 -4.69 7.57 2.57
CA ILE A 51 -6.07 7.56 2.09
C ILE A 51 -6.95 7.07 3.22
N VAL A 52 -8.01 7.81 3.54
CA VAL A 52 -8.97 7.43 4.59
C VAL A 52 -10.01 6.48 4.00
N GLU A 53 -9.54 5.32 3.56
CA GLU A 53 -10.35 4.18 3.12
C GLU A 53 -9.91 2.96 3.94
N ASP A 54 -10.84 2.04 4.19
CA ASP A 54 -10.56 0.78 4.88
C ASP A 54 -10.24 -0.35 3.89
N ASP A 55 -9.82 -1.48 4.43
CA ASP A 55 -9.40 -2.66 3.68
C ASP A 55 -10.52 -3.21 2.77
N SER A 56 -11.79 -2.94 3.10
CA SER A 56 -12.93 -3.46 2.33
C SER A 56 -13.00 -2.89 0.91
N CYS A 57 -12.37 -1.72 0.69
CA CYS A 57 -12.33 -1.05 -0.61
C CYS A 57 -11.03 -1.31 -1.37
N VAL A 58 -10.11 -2.13 -0.85
CA VAL A 58 -8.76 -2.29 -1.42
C VAL A 58 -8.77 -2.83 -2.85
N GLU A 59 -9.70 -3.71 -3.18
CA GLU A 59 -9.87 -4.28 -4.52
C GLU A 59 -10.16 -3.18 -5.56
N TYR A 60 -11.23 -2.41 -5.31
CA TYR A 60 -11.63 -1.30 -6.15
C TYR A 60 -10.52 -0.24 -6.23
N PHE A 61 -9.86 0.04 -5.11
CA PHE A 61 -8.75 0.98 -5.06
C PHE A 61 -7.59 0.52 -5.96
N CYS A 62 -7.22 -0.76 -5.89
CA CYS A 62 -6.15 -1.34 -6.69
C CYS A 62 -6.44 -1.27 -8.19
N VAL A 63 -7.66 -1.66 -8.61
CA VAL A 63 -8.08 -1.60 -10.01
C VAL A 63 -8.10 -0.16 -10.53
N LYS A 64 -8.73 0.75 -9.78
CA LYS A 64 -8.86 2.16 -10.16
C LYS A 64 -7.52 2.87 -10.29
N ASN A 65 -6.58 2.60 -9.38
CA ASN A 65 -5.29 3.28 -9.32
C ASN A 65 -4.18 2.52 -10.06
N LYS A 66 -4.49 1.38 -10.71
CA LYS A 66 -3.53 0.53 -11.43
C LYS A 66 -2.33 0.17 -10.57
N VAL A 67 -2.63 -0.34 -9.37
CA VAL A 67 -1.63 -0.74 -8.38
C VAL A 67 -0.85 -1.94 -8.90
N ASP A 68 0.49 -1.87 -8.81
CA ASP A 68 1.40 -2.92 -9.27
C ASP A 68 1.83 -3.84 -8.11
N LEU A 69 1.77 -3.37 -6.86
CA LEU A 69 2.14 -4.12 -5.67
C LEU A 69 1.28 -3.71 -4.46
N VAL A 70 0.81 -4.71 -3.70
CA VAL A 70 0.17 -4.51 -2.40
C VAL A 70 1.06 -5.12 -1.31
N VAL A 71 1.33 -4.36 -0.26
CA VAL A 71 2.03 -4.80 0.95
C VAL A 71 1.04 -4.80 2.10
N VAL A 72 0.77 -5.97 2.66
CA VAL A 72 -0.19 -6.14 3.76
C VAL A 72 0.56 -6.10 5.09
N GLY A 73 0.29 -5.09 5.90
CA GLY A 73 0.89 -4.93 7.22
C GLY A 73 0.14 -5.68 8.33
N PRO A 74 -1.13 -5.34 8.63
CA PRO A 74 -1.89 -5.92 9.72
C PRO A 74 -2.21 -7.40 9.52
N GLU A 75 -2.10 -8.17 10.60
CA GLU A 75 -2.41 -9.59 10.64
C GLU A 75 -3.92 -9.84 10.49
N ALA A 76 -4.76 -8.90 10.94
CA ALA A 76 -6.21 -8.97 10.78
C ALA A 76 -6.62 -8.98 9.30
N SER A 77 -6.06 -8.09 8.48
CA SER A 77 -6.34 -8.03 7.03
C SER A 77 -5.99 -9.34 6.33
N LEU A 78 -4.90 -9.99 6.75
CA LEU A 78 -4.52 -11.32 6.24
C LEU A 78 -5.53 -12.38 6.64
N ALA A 79 -5.98 -12.39 7.90
CA ALA A 79 -6.96 -13.34 8.40
C ALA A 79 -8.34 -13.19 7.71
N ASP A 80 -8.68 -11.96 7.30
CA ASP A 80 -9.91 -11.66 6.56
C ASP A 80 -9.83 -12.04 5.06
N GLY A 81 -8.71 -12.60 4.60
CA GLY A 81 -8.59 -13.15 3.24
C GLY A 81 -8.26 -12.12 2.15
N VAL A 82 -7.70 -10.96 2.52
CA VAL A 82 -7.39 -9.89 1.54
C VAL A 82 -6.52 -10.36 0.38
N VAL A 83 -5.63 -11.31 0.62
CA VAL A 83 -4.74 -11.88 -0.40
C VAL A 83 -5.54 -12.72 -1.40
N ASP A 84 -6.48 -13.53 -0.92
CA ASP A 84 -7.34 -14.35 -1.77
C ASP A 84 -8.22 -13.44 -2.65
N THR A 85 -8.80 -12.38 -2.08
CA THR A 85 -9.58 -11.38 -2.83
C THR A 85 -8.74 -10.72 -3.94
N LEU A 86 -7.54 -10.25 -3.63
CA LEU A 86 -6.70 -9.52 -4.59
C LEU A 86 -6.13 -10.41 -5.70
N THR A 87 -5.91 -11.70 -5.43
CA THR A 87 -5.36 -12.64 -6.42
C THR A 87 -6.42 -13.24 -7.34
N ALA A 88 -7.71 -13.04 -7.02
CA ALA A 88 -8.85 -13.41 -7.87
C ALA A 88 -9.22 -12.34 -8.93
N LEU A 89 -8.55 -11.18 -8.91
CA LEU A 89 -8.72 -10.07 -9.87
C LEU A 89 -8.09 -10.37 -11.24
#